data_AF-A0A0J8JIE1-F1
#
_entry.id   AF-A0A0J8JIE1-F1
#
_cell.length_a   1.000
_cell.length_b   1.000
_cell.length_c   1.000
_cell.angle_alpha   90.00
_cell.angle_beta   90.00
_cell.angle_gamma   90.00
#
_symmetry.space_group_name_H-M   'P 1'
#
loop_
_entity.id
_entity.type
_entity.pdbx_description
1 polymer ?
#
loop_
_entity_poly.entity_id
_entity_poly.type
_entity_poly.pdbx_seq_one_letter_code
_entity_poly.pdbx_strand_id
1 'polypeptide(L)'
;MNKVEISWHMFTQGVIPFVAAITYLLVLAYFTLIRHKMQAYHHFAIFILCFACFLAGPLINMLPIETANRYFDIARNILLFSFGIPSLLNGLLISAKITLSSQLKRIPYYLGLIWSAIFLISPPLVQIKGSEIPWTNFLIKAEYVYLSQLGFIASVLFIPCLSLVYFLRQKSDNSNQNHKALILCYGVLWLCLCMTVGLIFKQWAWYYSGASVTALVWAWAVYYEIRLDQLKQNQHHTHQNQLARTQFSLNKHCEFSQFYPATLNKSYPYKERESLVEAVNTVSLGLIEPRFDDLVAALSTFCHDNLDTYKIRAKEIAFILFDAALYQGADYEGSMKQLETSGDNIDKANSLAEINQALLKHTHDLVNQLSQQNSQGVDNRIVEQIQACILSHYHKELNLETICEQVGTSRAQAIKLFKQHTGQTINQYLTQVRLDKAKSLLLVKSITETAYEVGFKNPAYFATVFKKQLGMTPSEFQKLAK
;
A
#
# COMPACT_ATOMS: atom_id res chain seq x y z
N MET A 1 -18.17 -32.86 -45.26
CA MET A 1 -17.83 -31.74 -44.36
C MET A 1 -19.09 -31.30 -43.65
N ASN A 2 -19.27 -31.68 -42.38
CA ASN A 2 -20.38 -31.18 -41.57
C ASN A 2 -20.19 -29.67 -41.37
N LYS A 3 -21.09 -28.87 -41.94
CA LYS A 3 -21.17 -27.44 -41.62
C LYS A 3 -21.62 -27.35 -40.17
N VAL A 4 -20.73 -26.89 -39.29
CA VAL A 4 -21.10 -26.54 -37.91
C VAL A 4 -21.91 -25.25 -38.00
N GLU A 5 -23.24 -25.36 -38.02
CA GLU A 5 -24.12 -24.21 -37.88
C GLU A 5 -24.06 -23.74 -36.41
N ILE A 6 -23.39 -22.61 -36.18
CA ILE A 6 -23.34 -21.99 -34.85
C ILE A 6 -24.72 -21.41 -34.57
N SER A 7 -25.52 -22.13 -33.78
CA SER A 7 -26.81 -21.63 -33.31
C SER A 7 -26.61 -20.44 -32.36
N TRP A 8 -27.59 -19.53 -32.30
CA TRP A 8 -27.57 -18.38 -31.38
C TRP A 8 -27.41 -18.80 -29.91
N HIS A 9 -27.92 -19.98 -29.57
CA HIS A 9 -27.76 -20.60 -28.26
C HIS A 9 -26.29 -20.98 -27.97
N MET A 10 -25.61 -21.62 -28.93
CA MET A 10 -24.20 -21.99 -28.80
C MET A 10 -23.30 -20.73 -28.73
N PHE A 11 -23.64 -19.70 -29.49
CA PHE A 11 -22.91 -18.42 -29.44
C PHE A 11 -23.01 -17.75 -28.05
N THR A 12 -24.23 -17.64 -27.52
CA THR A 12 -24.48 -16.96 -26.24
C THR A 12 -23.97 -17.72 -25.02
N GLN A 13 -24.01 -19.06 -25.05
CA GLN A 13 -23.55 -19.89 -23.93
C GLN A 13 -22.10 -20.36 -24.06
N GLY A 14 -21.48 -20.27 -25.23
CA GLY A 14 -20.10 -20.72 -25.46
C GLY A 14 -19.15 -19.56 -25.70
N VAL A 15 -19.40 -18.78 -26.75
CA VAL A 15 -18.45 -17.77 -27.24
C VAL A 15 -18.38 -16.56 -26.32
N ILE A 16 -19.52 -15.98 -25.94
CA ILE A 16 -19.57 -14.79 -25.07
C ILE A 16 -18.86 -15.01 -23.71
N PRO A 17 -19.18 -16.06 -22.93
CA PRO A 17 -18.48 -16.32 -21.65
C PRO A 17 -16.98 -16.53 -21.82
N PHE A 18 -16.57 -17.19 -22.91
CA PHE A 18 -15.17 -17.43 -23.21
C PHE A 18 -14.42 -16.13 -23.52
N VAL A 19 -15.01 -15.25 -24.33
CA VAL A 19 -14.44 -13.91 -24.61
C VAL A 19 -14.34 -13.09 -23.33
N ALA A 20 -15.35 -13.14 -22.46
CA ALA A 20 -15.30 -12.47 -21.16
C ALA A 20 -14.14 -13.00 -20.30
N ALA A 21 -13.98 -14.33 -20.20
CA ALA A 21 -12.87 -14.95 -19.46
C ALA A 21 -11.50 -14.55 -20.02
N ILE A 22 -11.33 -14.56 -21.34
CA ILE A 22 -10.09 -14.10 -22.00
C ILE A 22 -9.82 -12.63 -21.67
N THR A 23 -10.84 -11.78 -21.71
CA THR A 23 -10.70 -10.35 -21.39
C THR A 23 -10.12 -10.19 -19.98
N TYR A 24 -10.63 -10.92 -19.00
CA TYR A 24 -10.09 -10.92 -17.64
C TYR A 24 -8.64 -11.43 -17.56
N LEU A 25 -8.29 -12.48 -18.30
CA LEU A 25 -6.90 -12.97 -18.36
C LEU A 25 -5.94 -11.98 -19.03
N LEU A 26 -6.38 -11.24 -20.04
CA LEU A 26 -5.59 -10.15 -20.65
C LEU A 26 -5.35 -9.01 -19.65
N VAL A 27 -6.39 -8.64 -18.88
CA VAL A 27 -6.25 -7.66 -17.80
C VAL A 27 -5.28 -8.17 -16.72
N LEU A 28 -5.32 -9.45 -16.39
CA LEU A 28 -4.36 -10.06 -15.46
C LEU A 28 -2.93 -9.95 -15.99
N ALA A 29 -2.68 -10.34 -17.25
CA ALA A 29 -1.37 -10.25 -17.87
C ALA A 29 -0.84 -8.82 -17.85
N TYR A 30 -1.71 -7.84 -18.18
CA TYR A 30 -1.39 -6.43 -18.05
C TYR A 30 -1.01 -6.06 -16.61
N PHE A 31 -1.82 -6.44 -15.61
CA PHE A 31 -1.53 -6.17 -14.19
C PHE A 31 -0.23 -6.83 -13.72
N THR A 32 0.11 -8.01 -14.23
CA THR A 32 1.36 -8.70 -13.90
C THR A 32 2.58 -7.92 -14.39
N LEU A 33 2.52 -7.31 -15.59
CA LEU A 33 3.61 -6.47 -16.12
C LEU A 33 3.88 -5.23 -15.25
N ILE A 34 2.83 -4.69 -14.62
CA ILE A 34 2.91 -3.48 -13.79
C ILE A 34 2.87 -3.77 -12.28
N ARG A 35 3.02 -5.03 -11.87
CA ARG A 35 2.79 -5.49 -10.48
C ARG A 35 3.55 -4.67 -9.42
N HIS A 36 4.77 -4.23 -9.74
CA HIS A 36 5.64 -3.47 -8.82
C HIS A 36 5.05 -2.09 -8.47
N LYS A 37 4.12 -1.58 -9.27
CA LYS A 37 3.43 -0.29 -9.04
C LYS A 37 2.08 -0.45 -8.32
N MET A 38 1.62 -1.67 -8.05
CA MET A 38 0.29 -1.93 -7.48
C MET A 38 0.36 -2.64 -6.12
N GLN A 39 0.10 -1.91 -5.04
CA GLN A 39 0.10 -2.47 -3.67
C GLN A 39 -0.94 -3.58 -3.47
N ALA A 40 -2.09 -3.51 -4.12
CA ALA A 40 -3.20 -4.47 -4.00
C ALA A 40 -3.18 -5.61 -5.04
N TYR A 41 -2.09 -5.78 -5.80
CA TYR A 41 -2.00 -6.72 -6.93
C TYR A 41 -2.47 -8.14 -6.59
N HIS A 42 -1.96 -8.71 -5.51
CA HIS A 42 -2.26 -10.10 -5.12
C HIS A 42 -3.76 -10.35 -4.96
N HIS A 43 -4.49 -9.37 -4.44
CA HIS A 43 -5.93 -9.51 -4.22
C HIS A 43 -6.73 -9.48 -5.53
N PHE A 44 -6.38 -8.57 -6.43
CA PHE A 44 -7.00 -8.52 -7.76
C PHE A 44 -6.65 -9.74 -8.61
N ALA A 45 -5.41 -10.24 -8.51
CA ALA A 45 -5.00 -11.44 -9.22
C ALA A 45 -5.80 -12.69 -8.81
N ILE A 46 -6.01 -12.89 -7.50
CA ILE A 46 -6.85 -13.98 -6.98
C ILE A 46 -8.28 -13.85 -7.51
N PHE A 47 -8.88 -12.66 -7.44
CA PHE A 47 -10.22 -12.44 -7.95
C PHE A 47 -10.32 -12.73 -9.45
N ILE A 48 -9.42 -12.14 -10.25
CA ILE A 48 -9.45 -12.26 -11.71
C ILE A 48 -9.30 -13.72 -12.14
N LEU A 49 -8.41 -14.49 -11.49
CA LEU A 49 -8.20 -15.90 -11.80
C LEU A 49 -9.43 -16.74 -11.43
N CYS A 50 -9.96 -16.58 -10.21
CA CYS A 50 -11.19 -17.28 -9.79
C CYS A 50 -12.40 -16.92 -10.66
N PHE A 51 -12.52 -15.64 -11.04
CA PHE A 51 -13.62 -15.16 -11.87
C PHE A 51 -13.51 -15.62 -13.31
N ALA A 52 -12.32 -15.62 -13.91
CA ALA A 52 -12.10 -16.18 -15.25
C ALA A 52 -12.46 -17.69 -15.29
N CYS A 53 -12.07 -18.46 -14.26
CA CYS A 53 -12.49 -19.85 -14.11
C CYS A 53 -14.01 -19.99 -14.00
N PHE A 54 -14.67 -19.10 -13.24
CA PHE A 54 -16.12 -19.08 -13.14
C PHE A 54 -16.80 -18.81 -14.49
N LEU A 55 -16.31 -17.82 -15.23
CA LEU A 55 -16.81 -17.42 -16.55
C LEU A 55 -16.66 -18.53 -17.60
N ALA A 56 -15.60 -19.33 -17.52
CA ALA A 56 -15.33 -20.41 -18.48
C ALA A 56 -16.25 -21.64 -18.33
N GLY A 57 -16.99 -21.78 -17.23
CA GLY A 57 -17.75 -23.00 -16.96
C GLY A 57 -18.85 -23.38 -17.97
N PRO A 58 -19.62 -22.46 -18.58
CA PRO A 58 -20.57 -22.81 -19.64
C PRO A 58 -19.91 -23.54 -20.83
N LEU A 59 -18.67 -23.18 -21.18
CA LEU A 59 -17.93 -23.81 -22.27
C LEU A 59 -17.49 -25.25 -21.89
N ILE A 60 -17.09 -25.47 -20.65
CA ILE A 60 -16.76 -26.80 -20.15
C ILE A 60 -18.00 -27.69 -20.13
N ASN A 61 -19.16 -27.14 -19.76
CA ASN A 61 -20.43 -27.86 -19.75
C ASN A 61 -20.92 -28.29 -21.13
N MET A 62 -20.34 -27.76 -22.22
CA MET A 62 -20.59 -28.24 -23.59
C MET A 62 -19.78 -29.50 -23.95
N LEU A 63 -18.77 -29.88 -23.15
CA LEU A 63 -17.98 -31.09 -23.37
C LEU A 63 -18.77 -32.35 -22.97
N PRO A 64 -18.63 -33.47 -23.70
CA PRO A 64 -19.38 -34.70 -23.47
C PRO A 64 -18.83 -35.53 -22.27
N ILE A 65 -18.52 -34.87 -21.15
CA ILE A 65 -17.92 -35.48 -19.94
C ILE A 65 -18.73 -35.08 -18.70
N GLU A 66 -19.87 -35.76 -18.47
CA GLU A 66 -20.84 -35.36 -17.44
C GLU A 66 -20.27 -35.31 -16.02
N THR A 67 -19.42 -36.28 -15.65
CA THR A 67 -18.83 -36.33 -14.30
C THR A 67 -17.87 -35.17 -14.06
N ALA A 68 -17.01 -34.85 -15.03
CA ALA A 68 -16.07 -33.74 -14.95
C ALA A 68 -16.78 -32.39 -14.85
N ASN A 69 -17.86 -32.20 -15.63
CA ASN A 69 -18.66 -30.97 -15.62
C ASN A 69 -19.23 -30.67 -14.23
N ARG A 70 -19.74 -31.70 -13.52
CA ARG A 70 -20.30 -31.58 -12.16
C ARG A 70 -19.26 -31.12 -11.14
N TYR A 71 -18.10 -31.80 -11.10
CA TYR A 71 -17.04 -31.44 -10.16
C TYR A 71 -16.45 -30.06 -10.47
N PHE A 72 -16.34 -29.72 -11.76
CA PHE A 72 -15.90 -28.39 -12.18
C PHE A 72 -16.86 -27.29 -11.73
N ASP A 73 -18.17 -27.50 -11.89
CA ASP A 73 -19.20 -26.56 -11.45
C ASP A 73 -19.20 -26.31 -9.95
N ILE A 74 -18.99 -27.36 -9.15
CA ILE A 74 -18.82 -27.21 -7.71
C ILE A 74 -17.53 -26.44 -7.38
N ALA A 75 -16.41 -26.85 -7.97
CA ALA A 75 -15.10 -26.26 -7.69
C ALA A 75 -15.05 -24.76 -8.04
N ARG A 76 -15.54 -24.35 -9.22
CA ARG A 76 -15.52 -22.95 -9.64
C ARG A 76 -16.36 -22.03 -8.74
N ASN A 77 -17.51 -22.52 -8.26
CA ASN A 77 -18.35 -21.78 -7.33
C ASN A 77 -17.63 -21.60 -5.99
N ILE A 78 -17.11 -22.70 -5.41
CA ILE A 78 -16.35 -22.63 -4.15
C ILE A 78 -15.18 -21.65 -4.27
N LEU A 79 -14.40 -21.72 -5.35
CA LEU A 79 -13.26 -20.82 -5.58
C LEU A 79 -13.68 -19.34 -5.64
N LEU A 80 -14.72 -19.03 -6.41
CA LEU A 80 -15.18 -17.64 -6.56
C LEU A 80 -15.75 -17.07 -5.25
N PHE A 81 -16.60 -17.83 -4.56
CA PHE A 81 -17.30 -17.34 -3.37
C PHE A 81 -16.43 -17.37 -2.11
N SER A 82 -15.53 -18.35 -1.97
CA SER A 82 -14.62 -18.44 -0.81
C SER A 82 -13.40 -17.53 -0.91
N PHE A 83 -12.85 -17.35 -2.12
CA PHE A 83 -11.59 -16.61 -2.29
C PHE A 83 -11.74 -15.41 -3.23
N GLY A 84 -12.39 -15.57 -4.37
CA GLY A 84 -12.48 -14.51 -5.39
C GLY A 84 -13.15 -13.23 -4.89
N ILE A 85 -14.43 -13.31 -4.51
CA ILE A 85 -15.23 -12.15 -4.06
C ILE A 85 -14.63 -11.50 -2.79
N PRO A 86 -14.27 -12.27 -1.74
CA PRO A 86 -13.59 -11.72 -0.57
C PRO A 86 -12.28 -11.00 -0.90
N SER A 87 -11.51 -11.54 -1.85
CA SER A 87 -10.26 -10.92 -2.28
C SER A 87 -10.50 -9.62 -3.03
N LEU A 88 -11.53 -9.54 -3.88
CA LEU A 88 -11.91 -8.30 -4.56
C LEU A 88 -12.22 -7.17 -3.57
N LEU A 89 -13.03 -7.44 -2.53
CA LEU A 89 -13.34 -6.46 -1.50
C LEU A 89 -12.07 -5.95 -0.80
N ASN A 90 -11.19 -6.86 -0.39
CA ASN A 90 -9.93 -6.47 0.25
C ASN A 90 -9.01 -5.68 -0.69
N GLY A 91 -8.97 -6.03 -1.98
CA GLY A 91 -8.24 -5.28 -3.00
C GLY A 91 -8.75 -3.85 -3.14
N LEU A 92 -10.08 -3.64 -3.09
CA LEU A 92 -10.69 -2.31 -3.08
C LEU A 92 -10.34 -1.52 -1.81
N LEU A 93 -10.42 -2.15 -0.64
CA LEU A 93 -10.09 -1.50 0.65
C LEU A 93 -8.63 -1.01 0.69
N ILE A 94 -7.69 -1.84 0.20
CA ILE A 94 -6.28 -1.46 0.11
C ILE A 94 -6.09 -0.34 -0.92
N SER A 95 -6.77 -0.42 -2.06
CA SER A 95 -6.72 0.63 -3.08
C SER A 95 -7.30 1.96 -2.59
N ALA A 96 -8.25 1.92 -1.65
CA ALA A 96 -8.83 3.07 -0.97
C ALA A 96 -8.02 3.54 0.25
N LYS A 97 -6.87 2.91 0.56
CA LYS A 97 -6.03 3.18 1.73
C LYS A 97 -6.79 3.12 3.07
N ILE A 98 -7.79 2.25 3.17
CA ILE A 98 -8.53 2.04 4.41
C ILE A 98 -7.79 1.00 5.27
N THR A 99 -7.30 1.44 6.42
CA THR A 99 -6.57 0.60 7.37
C THR A 99 -7.54 -0.18 8.26
N LEU A 100 -7.85 -1.41 7.86
CA LEU A 100 -8.63 -2.36 8.67
C LEU A 100 -7.74 -3.29 9.49
N SER A 101 -8.22 -3.67 10.67
CA SER A 101 -7.59 -4.70 11.50
C SER A 101 -7.50 -6.03 10.73
N SER A 102 -6.49 -6.85 11.04
CA SER A 102 -6.26 -8.13 10.36
C SER A 102 -7.44 -9.10 10.51
N GLN A 103 -8.18 -9.01 11.61
CA GLN A 103 -9.38 -9.82 11.85
C GLN A 103 -10.54 -9.41 10.95
N LEU A 104 -10.79 -8.11 10.77
CA LEU A 104 -11.89 -7.64 9.91
C LEU A 104 -11.70 -8.03 8.44
N LYS A 105 -10.44 -8.03 7.96
CA LYS A 105 -10.11 -8.48 6.58
C LYS A 105 -10.42 -9.96 6.33
N ARG A 106 -10.50 -10.79 7.38
CA ARG A 106 -10.80 -12.23 7.29
C ARG A 106 -12.30 -12.54 7.28
N ILE A 107 -13.15 -11.65 7.80
CA ILE A 107 -14.60 -11.85 7.87
C ILE A 107 -15.22 -12.21 6.50
N PRO A 108 -14.91 -11.51 5.39
CA PRO A 108 -15.43 -11.85 4.08
C PRO A 108 -15.11 -13.28 3.63
N TYR A 109 -13.91 -13.79 3.96
CA TYR A 109 -13.50 -15.15 3.60
C TYR A 109 -14.27 -16.20 4.41
N TYR A 110 -14.50 -15.96 5.71
CA TYR A 110 -15.31 -16.87 6.52
C TYR A 110 -16.76 -16.93 6.05
N LEU A 111 -17.35 -15.77 5.70
CA LEU A 111 -18.68 -15.74 5.09
C LEU A 111 -18.72 -16.53 3.78
N GLY A 112 -17.69 -16.41 2.94
CA GLY A 112 -17.57 -17.16 1.68
C GLY A 112 -17.47 -18.67 1.88
N LEU A 113 -16.71 -19.12 2.88
CA LEU A 113 -16.61 -20.53 3.25
C LEU A 113 -17.93 -21.09 3.79
N ILE A 114 -18.62 -20.34 4.66
CA ILE A 114 -19.94 -20.72 5.19
C ILE A 114 -20.94 -20.87 4.04
N TRP A 115 -20.99 -19.89 3.13
CA TRP A 115 -21.87 -19.97 1.97
C TRP A 115 -21.52 -21.17 1.06
N SER A 116 -20.24 -21.44 0.84
CA SER A 116 -19.79 -22.58 0.04
C SER A 116 -20.17 -23.93 0.67
N ALA A 117 -20.18 -24.04 1.99
CA ALA A 117 -20.67 -25.22 2.70
C ALA A 117 -22.19 -25.40 2.51
N ILE A 118 -22.98 -24.32 2.57
CA ILE A 118 -24.42 -24.35 2.27
C ILE A 118 -24.66 -24.80 0.82
N PHE A 119 -23.88 -24.29 -0.12
CA PHE A 119 -23.96 -24.65 -1.53
C PHE A 119 -23.70 -26.14 -1.79
N LEU A 120 -22.75 -26.76 -1.08
CA LEU A 120 -22.47 -28.20 -1.17
C LEU A 120 -23.64 -29.08 -0.70
N ILE A 121 -24.40 -28.61 0.30
CA ILE A 121 -25.56 -29.33 0.85
C ILE A 121 -26.78 -29.23 -0.06
N SER A 122 -26.92 -28.11 -0.78
CA SER A 122 -28.06 -27.85 -1.66
C SER A 122 -27.62 -27.15 -2.95
N PRO A 123 -27.01 -27.87 -3.91
CA PRO A 123 -26.64 -27.29 -5.19
C PRO A 123 -27.87 -26.94 -6.05
N PRO A 124 -27.80 -25.93 -6.94
CA PRO A 124 -28.87 -25.62 -7.88
C PRO A 124 -28.85 -26.66 -9.00
N LEU A 125 -29.63 -27.74 -8.82
CA LEU A 125 -29.63 -28.90 -9.70
C LEU A 125 -30.56 -28.71 -10.90
N VAL A 126 -30.04 -28.20 -12.01
CA VAL A 126 -30.67 -28.40 -13.33
C VAL A 126 -30.18 -29.70 -13.99
N GLN A 127 -29.14 -30.37 -13.45
CA GLN A 127 -28.43 -31.45 -14.17
C GLN A 127 -28.21 -32.78 -13.40
N ILE A 128 -28.61 -32.92 -12.13
CA ILE A 128 -28.42 -34.18 -11.39
C ILE A 128 -29.77 -34.84 -11.15
N LYS A 129 -30.00 -36.00 -11.78
CA LYS A 129 -31.12 -36.89 -11.43
C LYS A 129 -30.94 -37.36 -9.99
N GLY A 130 -31.99 -37.27 -9.17
CA GLY A 130 -31.95 -37.43 -7.71
C GLY A 130 -31.46 -38.78 -7.16
N SER A 131 -31.08 -39.74 -7.99
CA SER A 131 -30.58 -41.06 -7.60
C SER A 131 -29.06 -41.15 -7.37
N GLU A 132 -28.30 -40.07 -7.57
CA GLU A 132 -26.82 -40.13 -7.64
C GLU A 132 -26.08 -39.32 -6.55
N ILE A 133 -26.77 -38.75 -5.56
CA ILE A 133 -26.12 -38.01 -4.46
C ILE A 133 -26.34 -38.78 -3.14
N PRO A 134 -25.30 -39.04 -2.33
CA PRO A 134 -25.43 -39.82 -1.08
C PRO A 134 -26.28 -39.14 0.03
N TRP A 135 -26.63 -37.87 -0.12
CA TRP A 135 -27.16 -36.99 0.92
C TRP A 135 -28.54 -36.45 0.53
N THR A 136 -29.47 -37.33 0.16
CA THR A 136 -30.74 -37.04 -0.55
C THR A 136 -31.79 -36.20 0.21
N ASN A 137 -31.52 -35.73 1.43
CA ASN A 137 -32.44 -34.84 2.12
C ASN A 137 -32.10 -33.38 1.80
N PHE A 138 -32.71 -32.87 0.72
CA PHE A 138 -32.66 -31.44 0.38
C PHE A 138 -33.23 -30.61 1.53
N LEU A 139 -32.35 -29.92 2.27
CA LEU A 139 -32.77 -28.96 3.31
C LEU A 139 -33.37 -27.68 2.71
N ILE A 140 -33.03 -27.36 1.45
CA ILE A 140 -33.40 -26.11 0.78
C ILE A 140 -33.81 -26.44 -0.67
N LYS A 141 -34.89 -25.82 -1.19
CA LYS A 141 -35.27 -26.00 -2.61
C LYS A 141 -34.25 -25.33 -3.52
N ALA A 142 -33.98 -25.92 -4.68
CA ALA A 142 -33.01 -25.42 -5.67
C ALA A 142 -33.23 -23.95 -6.10
N GLU A 143 -34.48 -23.47 -6.08
CA GLU A 143 -34.83 -22.08 -6.38
C GLU A 143 -34.24 -21.07 -5.37
N TYR A 144 -34.10 -21.45 -4.11
CA TYR A 144 -33.54 -20.59 -3.07
C TYR A 144 -32.02 -20.49 -3.12
N VAL A 145 -31.34 -21.35 -3.89
CA VAL A 145 -29.87 -21.34 -4.01
C VAL A 145 -29.42 -20.09 -4.76
N TYR A 146 -30.08 -19.75 -5.87
CA TYR A 146 -29.82 -18.51 -6.61
C TYR A 146 -30.13 -17.27 -5.78
N LEU A 147 -31.19 -17.31 -4.96
CA LEU A 147 -31.51 -16.22 -4.03
C LEU A 147 -30.42 -16.05 -2.96
N SER A 148 -29.90 -17.16 -2.42
CA SER A 148 -28.80 -17.13 -1.45
C SER A 148 -27.51 -16.56 -2.06
N GLN A 149 -27.24 -16.84 -3.33
CA GLN A 149 -26.09 -16.31 -4.06
C GLN A 149 -26.18 -14.78 -4.20
N LEU A 150 -27.35 -14.27 -4.57
CA LEU A 150 -27.60 -12.83 -4.64
C LEU A 150 -27.46 -12.18 -3.25
N GLY A 151 -27.98 -12.82 -2.20
CA GLY A 151 -27.81 -12.34 -0.81
C GLY A 151 -26.35 -12.28 -0.36
N PHE A 152 -25.53 -13.26 -0.76
CA PHE A 152 -24.09 -13.25 -0.47
C PHE A 152 -23.38 -12.11 -1.21
N ILE A 153 -23.60 -11.96 -2.52
CA ILE A 153 -23.00 -10.88 -3.31
C ILE A 153 -23.42 -9.51 -2.75
N ALA A 154 -24.68 -9.38 -2.35
CA ALA A 154 -25.19 -8.16 -1.74
C ALA A 154 -24.47 -7.82 -0.42
N SER A 155 -24.33 -8.80 0.48
CA SER A 155 -23.75 -8.60 1.81
C SER A 155 -22.23 -8.42 1.81
N VAL A 156 -21.50 -9.17 0.98
CA VAL A 156 -20.03 -9.14 0.96
C VAL A 156 -19.48 -8.10 -0.01
N LEU A 157 -20.18 -7.80 -1.10
CA LEU A 157 -19.61 -6.97 -2.17
C LEU A 157 -20.40 -5.67 -2.38
N PHE A 158 -21.72 -5.74 -2.61
CA PHE A 158 -22.51 -4.56 -2.97
C PHE A 158 -22.61 -3.52 -1.84
N ILE A 159 -23.06 -3.93 -0.64
CA ILE A 159 -23.25 -3.03 0.50
C ILE A 159 -21.90 -2.42 0.96
N PRO A 160 -20.82 -3.20 1.15
CA PRO A 160 -19.52 -2.62 1.50
C PRO A 160 -18.97 -1.68 0.43
N CYS A 161 -19.19 -1.98 -0.85
CA CYS A 161 -18.74 -1.11 -1.94
C CYS A 161 -19.53 0.22 -1.98
N LEU A 162 -20.83 0.21 -1.71
CA LEU A 162 -21.62 1.44 -1.57
C LEU A 162 -21.11 2.30 -0.40
N SER A 163 -20.87 1.68 0.75
CA SER A 163 -20.29 2.35 1.92
C SER A 163 -18.92 2.97 1.59
N LEU A 164 -18.10 2.25 0.84
CA LEU A 164 -16.78 2.72 0.42
C LEU A 164 -16.86 3.90 -0.55
N VAL A 165 -17.80 3.89 -1.50
CA VAL A 165 -18.04 5.04 -2.40
C VAL A 165 -18.50 6.27 -1.60
N TYR A 166 -19.40 6.09 -0.63
CA TYR A 166 -19.85 7.17 0.25
C TYR A 166 -18.67 7.78 1.03
N PHE A 167 -17.85 6.93 1.65
CA PHE A 167 -16.67 7.36 2.40
C PHE A 167 -15.64 8.09 1.52
N LEU A 168 -15.36 7.57 0.32
CA LEU A 168 -14.42 8.18 -0.61
C LEU A 168 -14.88 9.54 -1.13
N ARG A 169 -16.19 9.76 -1.30
CA ARG A 169 -16.75 11.06 -1.70
C ARG A 169 -16.67 12.11 -0.59
N GLN A 170 -16.76 11.70 0.67
CA GLN A 170 -16.71 12.63 1.81
C GLN A 170 -15.30 13.18 2.05
N LYS A 171 -14.27 12.42 1.69
CA LYS A 171 -12.86 12.77 1.90
C LYS A 171 -12.35 13.66 0.75
N SER A 172 -12.72 14.95 0.76
CA SER A 172 -12.52 15.91 -0.34
C SER A 172 -11.06 16.40 -0.57
N ASP A 173 -10.09 16.04 0.26
CA ASP A 173 -8.75 16.68 0.25
C ASP A 173 -7.66 16.02 -0.62
N ASN A 174 -7.94 14.93 -1.35
CA ASN A 174 -6.93 14.29 -2.22
C ASN A 174 -7.51 13.83 -3.56
N SER A 175 -7.58 14.75 -4.53
CA SER A 175 -8.40 14.62 -5.74
C SER A 175 -8.02 13.47 -6.68
N ASN A 176 -6.74 13.14 -6.84
CA ASN A 176 -6.32 12.15 -7.83
C ASN A 176 -6.37 10.69 -7.35
N GLN A 177 -5.97 10.39 -6.11
CA GLN A 177 -5.91 9.00 -5.63
C GLN A 177 -7.31 8.43 -5.33
N ASN A 178 -8.22 9.26 -4.81
CA ASN A 178 -9.60 8.83 -4.57
C ASN A 178 -10.34 8.51 -5.88
N HIS A 179 -9.95 9.13 -7.00
CA HIS A 179 -10.59 8.94 -8.29
C HIS A 179 -10.43 7.50 -8.82
N LYS A 180 -9.23 6.90 -8.69
CA LYS A 180 -8.99 5.51 -9.10
C LYS A 180 -9.85 4.54 -8.30
N ALA A 181 -9.84 4.65 -6.98
CA ALA A 181 -10.62 3.76 -6.10
C ALA A 181 -12.12 3.89 -6.39
N LEU A 182 -12.62 5.12 -6.66
CA LEU A 182 -13.99 5.35 -7.08
C LEU A 182 -14.34 4.65 -8.40
N ILE A 183 -13.49 4.75 -9.44
CA ILE A 183 -13.74 4.07 -10.72
C ILE A 183 -13.80 2.55 -10.54
N LEU A 184 -12.88 1.98 -9.76
CA LEU A 184 -12.87 0.54 -9.46
C LEU A 184 -14.17 0.12 -8.76
N CYS A 185 -14.62 0.90 -7.78
CA CYS A 185 -15.87 0.68 -7.07
C CYS A 185 -17.11 0.79 -7.95
N TYR A 186 -17.19 1.80 -8.83
CA TYR A 186 -18.28 1.89 -9.80
C TYR A 186 -18.31 0.68 -10.74
N GLY A 187 -17.14 0.18 -11.16
CA GLY A 187 -17.05 -1.06 -11.93
C GLY A 187 -17.57 -2.28 -11.17
N VAL A 188 -17.33 -2.38 -9.86
CA VAL A 188 -17.91 -3.45 -9.00
C VAL A 188 -19.42 -3.31 -8.87
N LEU A 189 -19.94 -2.10 -8.64
CA LEU A 189 -21.38 -1.87 -8.53
C LEU A 189 -22.10 -2.21 -9.84
N TRP A 190 -21.51 -1.84 -10.98
CA TRP A 190 -21.99 -2.21 -12.31
C TRP A 190 -21.99 -3.74 -12.50
N LEU A 191 -20.89 -4.41 -12.13
CA LEU A 191 -20.80 -5.86 -12.18
C LEU A 191 -21.91 -6.52 -11.35
N CYS A 192 -22.10 -6.11 -10.09
CA CYS A 192 -23.16 -6.62 -9.22
C CYS A 192 -24.56 -6.42 -9.82
N LEU A 193 -24.81 -5.27 -10.46
CA LEU A 193 -26.08 -4.98 -11.12
C LEU A 193 -26.32 -5.92 -12.31
N CYS A 194 -25.35 -6.04 -13.21
CA CYS A 194 -25.44 -6.96 -14.37
C CYS A 194 -25.59 -8.41 -13.93
N MET A 195 -24.90 -8.81 -12.85
CA MET A 195 -25.04 -10.15 -12.27
C MET A 195 -26.45 -10.40 -11.78
N THR A 196 -27.02 -9.44 -11.05
CA THR A 196 -28.38 -9.54 -10.47
C THR A 196 -29.43 -9.61 -11.57
N VAL A 197 -29.36 -8.72 -12.57
CA VAL A 197 -30.27 -8.71 -13.73
C VAL A 197 -30.15 -10.02 -14.52
N GLY A 198 -28.93 -10.46 -14.80
CA GLY A 198 -28.69 -11.71 -15.54
C GLY A 198 -29.25 -12.95 -14.84
N LEU A 199 -29.13 -13.03 -13.51
CA LEU A 199 -29.68 -14.11 -12.70
C LEU A 199 -31.21 -14.09 -12.62
N ILE A 200 -31.82 -12.92 -12.41
CA ILE A 200 -33.29 -12.77 -12.28
C ILE A 200 -34.00 -13.12 -13.60
N PHE A 201 -33.53 -12.55 -14.71
CA PHE A 201 -34.16 -12.75 -16.03
C PHE A 201 -33.65 -13.99 -16.76
N LYS A 202 -32.71 -14.74 -16.15
CA LYS A 202 -32.02 -15.89 -16.77
C LYS A 202 -31.37 -15.54 -18.12
N GLN A 203 -30.96 -14.28 -18.30
CA GLN A 203 -30.31 -13.79 -19.50
C GLN A 203 -28.80 -13.63 -19.26
N TRP A 204 -28.07 -14.71 -19.48
CA TRP A 204 -26.63 -14.78 -19.23
C TRP A 204 -25.80 -13.82 -20.11
N ALA A 205 -26.32 -13.40 -21.26
CA ALA A 205 -25.67 -12.41 -22.11
C ALA A 205 -25.41 -11.07 -21.39
N TRP A 206 -26.37 -10.60 -20.58
CA TRP A 206 -26.20 -9.37 -19.79
C TRP A 206 -25.11 -9.51 -18.74
N TYR A 207 -25.04 -10.68 -18.12
CA TYR A 207 -24.02 -11.02 -17.14
C TYR A 207 -22.61 -10.95 -17.76
N TYR A 208 -22.39 -11.63 -18.89
CA TYR A 208 -21.06 -11.72 -19.52
C TYR A 208 -20.62 -10.41 -20.19
N SER A 209 -21.57 -9.70 -20.81
CA SER A 209 -21.31 -8.39 -21.40
C SER A 209 -20.91 -7.38 -20.31
N GLY A 210 -21.67 -7.31 -19.21
CA GLY A 210 -21.35 -6.45 -18.07
C GLY A 210 -19.97 -6.74 -17.47
N ALA A 211 -19.62 -8.01 -17.31
CA ALA A 211 -18.31 -8.44 -16.82
C ALA A 211 -17.16 -7.97 -17.72
N SER A 212 -17.31 -8.10 -19.05
CA SER A 212 -16.29 -7.67 -20.01
C SER A 212 -16.06 -6.16 -19.96
N VAL A 213 -17.15 -5.37 -19.87
CA VAL A 213 -17.06 -3.91 -19.72
C VAL A 213 -16.34 -3.53 -18.42
N THR A 214 -16.65 -4.18 -17.30
CA THR A 214 -15.97 -3.93 -16.02
C THR A 214 -14.47 -4.19 -16.12
N ALA A 215 -14.05 -5.29 -16.76
CA ALA A 215 -12.64 -5.62 -16.94
C ALA A 215 -11.88 -4.52 -17.72
N LEU A 216 -12.46 -4.03 -18.82
CA LEU A 216 -11.86 -2.96 -19.64
C LEU A 216 -11.77 -1.63 -18.87
N VAL A 217 -12.82 -1.26 -18.14
CA VAL A 217 -12.83 -0.05 -17.31
C VAL A 217 -11.74 -0.10 -16.25
N TRP A 218 -11.54 -1.25 -15.59
CA TRP A 218 -10.47 -1.41 -14.61
C TRP A 218 -9.08 -1.33 -15.22
N ALA A 219 -8.87 -1.96 -16.39
CA ALA A 219 -7.60 -1.86 -17.11
C ALA A 219 -7.28 -0.40 -17.47
N TRP A 220 -8.27 0.33 -17.99
CA TRP A 220 -8.14 1.73 -18.33
C TRP A 220 -7.85 2.61 -17.11
N ALA A 221 -8.56 2.40 -15.99
CA ALA A 221 -8.36 3.16 -14.77
C ALA A 221 -6.92 3.05 -14.25
N VAL A 222 -6.36 1.84 -14.27
CA VAL A 222 -4.98 1.59 -13.85
C VAL A 222 -3.97 2.18 -14.85
N TYR A 223 -4.22 2.05 -16.16
CA TYR A 223 -3.37 2.66 -17.19
C TYR A 223 -3.33 4.19 -17.09
N TYR A 224 -4.49 4.83 -16.91
CA TYR A 224 -4.61 6.28 -16.84
C TYR A 224 -3.82 6.87 -15.68
N GLU A 225 -3.85 6.24 -14.51
CA GLU A 225 -3.09 6.68 -13.34
C GLU A 225 -1.58 6.59 -13.57
N ILE A 226 -1.08 5.47 -14.11
CA ILE A 226 0.35 5.32 -14.42
C ILE A 226 0.81 6.42 -15.38
N ARG A 227 -0.01 6.75 -16.39
CA ARG A 227 0.28 7.82 -17.34
C ARG A 227 0.29 9.19 -16.67
N LEU A 228 -0.66 9.46 -15.78
CA LEU A 228 -0.71 10.73 -15.02
C LEU A 228 0.52 10.90 -14.14
N ASP A 229 0.97 9.86 -13.44
CA ASP A 229 2.17 9.93 -12.60
C ASP A 229 3.41 10.21 -13.44
N GLN A 230 3.54 9.58 -14.62
CA GLN A 230 4.61 9.87 -15.58
C GLN A 230 4.55 11.31 -16.09
N LEU A 231 3.36 11.83 -16.40
CA LEU A 231 3.18 13.20 -16.86
C LEU A 231 3.57 14.22 -15.78
N LYS A 232 3.20 13.98 -14.52
CA LYS A 232 3.59 14.83 -13.38
C LYS A 232 5.11 14.84 -13.19
N GLN A 233 5.76 13.69 -13.26
CA GLN A 233 7.23 13.58 -13.19
C GLN A 233 7.89 14.37 -14.33
N ASN A 234 7.40 14.21 -15.57
CA ASN A 234 7.94 14.92 -16.72
C ASN A 234 7.72 16.45 -16.63
N GLN A 235 6.56 16.89 -16.15
CA GLN A 235 6.28 18.32 -15.95
C GLN A 235 7.17 18.93 -14.87
N HIS A 236 7.40 18.23 -13.77
CA HIS A 236 8.29 18.67 -12.71
C HIS A 236 9.73 18.83 -13.21
N HIS A 237 10.25 17.84 -13.95
CA HIS A 237 11.56 17.96 -14.62
C HIS A 237 11.61 19.11 -15.62
N THR A 238 10.53 19.35 -16.39
CA THR A 238 10.49 20.44 -17.37
C THR A 238 10.49 21.82 -16.69
N HIS A 239 9.79 21.94 -15.56
CA HIS A 239 9.74 23.18 -14.78
C HIS A 239 11.08 23.47 -14.08
N GLN A 240 11.71 22.45 -13.47
CA GLN A 240 13.07 22.56 -12.94
C GLN A 240 14.06 22.97 -14.03
N ASN A 241 13.95 22.40 -15.24
CA ASN A 241 14.76 22.79 -16.39
C ASN A 241 14.53 24.25 -16.82
N GLN A 242 13.30 24.77 -16.75
CA GLN A 242 12.99 26.16 -17.07
C GLN A 242 13.51 27.13 -16.01
N LEU A 243 13.40 26.79 -14.72
CA LEU A 243 13.91 27.60 -13.62
C LEU A 243 15.45 27.65 -13.64
N ALA A 244 16.09 26.51 -13.90
CA ALA A 244 17.52 26.45 -14.17
C ALA A 244 17.89 27.33 -15.38
N ARG A 245 17.15 27.29 -16.49
CA ARG A 245 17.40 28.19 -17.65
C ARG A 245 17.38 29.65 -17.25
N THR A 246 16.38 30.09 -16.49
CA THR A 246 16.26 31.50 -16.07
C THR A 246 17.35 31.93 -15.11
N GLN A 247 17.83 31.03 -14.24
CA GLN A 247 18.84 31.34 -13.25
C GLN A 247 20.27 31.30 -13.83
N PHE A 248 20.51 30.45 -14.84
CA PHE A 248 21.83 30.27 -15.47
C PHE A 248 22.01 31.02 -16.80
N SER A 249 20.95 31.57 -17.40
CA SER A 249 21.04 32.41 -18.62
C SER A 249 21.78 33.74 -18.43
N LEU A 250 22.19 34.08 -17.21
CA LEU A 250 22.97 35.28 -16.93
C LEU A 250 24.44 35.16 -17.37
N ASN A 251 24.96 33.95 -17.61
CA ASN A 251 26.33 33.76 -18.11
C ASN A 251 26.33 33.53 -19.64
N LYS A 252 26.80 34.54 -20.40
CA LYS A 252 26.80 34.60 -21.87
C LYS A 252 27.66 33.54 -22.59
N HIS A 253 28.35 32.65 -21.87
CA HIS A 253 29.40 31.79 -22.46
C HIS A 253 29.09 30.30 -22.50
N CYS A 254 27.91 29.85 -22.07
CA CYS A 254 27.59 28.42 -22.13
C CYS A 254 26.19 28.12 -22.68
N GLU A 255 26.09 27.15 -23.59
CA GLU A 255 24.80 26.70 -24.13
C GLU A 255 24.12 25.67 -23.21
N PHE A 256 22.81 25.82 -23.00
CA PHE A 256 22.00 24.96 -22.13
C PHE A 256 22.10 23.44 -22.47
N SER A 257 22.30 23.09 -23.74
CA SER A 257 22.45 21.72 -24.24
C SER A 257 23.68 20.99 -23.69
N GLN A 258 24.70 21.73 -23.23
CA GLN A 258 25.89 21.17 -22.57
C GLN A 258 25.60 20.77 -21.12
N PHE A 259 24.58 21.37 -20.49
CA PHE A 259 24.21 21.11 -19.10
C PHE A 259 23.10 20.06 -18.99
N TYR A 260 22.10 20.13 -19.85
CA TYR A 260 21.03 19.14 -19.95
C TYR A 260 21.02 18.57 -21.35
N PRO A 261 21.80 17.50 -21.62
CA PRO A 261 21.80 16.88 -22.93
C PRO A 261 20.38 16.36 -23.23
N ALA A 262 19.93 16.55 -24.48
CA ALA A 262 18.61 16.08 -24.92
C ALA A 262 18.43 14.56 -24.74
N THR A 263 19.54 13.85 -24.58
CA THR A 263 19.63 12.43 -24.23
C THR A 263 20.27 12.27 -22.85
N LEU A 264 19.67 11.45 -21.99
CA LEU A 264 20.17 11.16 -20.64
C LEU A 264 21.64 10.70 -20.69
N ASN A 265 22.58 11.52 -20.23
CA ASN A 265 23.97 11.11 -20.14
C ASN A 265 24.13 10.20 -18.91
N LYS A 266 24.29 8.90 -19.13
CA LYS A 266 24.42 7.89 -18.06
C LYS A 266 25.62 8.14 -17.14
N SER A 267 26.59 8.98 -17.52
CA SER A 267 27.74 9.31 -16.67
C SER A 267 27.45 10.38 -15.62
N TYR A 268 26.34 11.12 -15.70
CA TYR A 268 25.98 12.09 -14.68
C TYR A 268 25.50 11.38 -13.39
N PRO A 269 25.89 11.85 -12.19
CA PRO A 269 25.62 11.18 -10.91
C PRO A 269 24.17 11.35 -10.42
N TYR A 270 23.20 10.89 -11.22
CA TYR A 270 21.78 10.99 -10.90
C TYR A 270 21.45 10.23 -9.62
N LYS A 271 22.02 9.03 -9.43
CA LYS A 271 21.70 8.17 -8.29
C LYS A 271 22.13 8.81 -6.97
N GLU A 272 23.34 9.36 -6.94
CA GLU A 272 23.93 10.01 -5.78
C GLU A 272 23.20 11.33 -5.46
N ARG A 273 22.82 12.09 -6.51
CA ARG A 273 22.01 13.30 -6.37
C ARG A 273 20.65 13.00 -5.76
N GLU A 274 19.91 12.03 -6.30
CA GLU A 274 18.60 11.64 -5.77
C GLU A 274 18.69 11.12 -4.34
N SER A 275 19.77 10.41 -3.99
CA SER A 275 20.05 9.98 -2.62
C SER A 275 20.20 11.19 -1.68
N LEU A 276 20.97 12.22 -2.05
CA LEU A 276 21.08 13.43 -1.22
C LEU A 276 19.74 14.17 -1.08
N VAL A 277 18.99 14.29 -2.17
CA VAL A 277 17.64 14.91 -2.18
C VAL A 277 16.69 14.15 -1.25
N GLU A 278 16.71 12.81 -1.27
CA GLU A 278 15.93 12.00 -0.35
C GLU A 278 16.29 12.29 1.11
N ALA A 279 17.58 12.47 1.44
CA ALA A 279 18.00 12.76 2.81
C ALA A 279 17.53 14.13 3.31
N VAL A 280 17.49 15.14 2.43
CA VAL A 280 16.90 16.45 2.72
C VAL A 280 15.39 16.32 2.93
N ASN A 281 14.70 15.59 2.04
CA ASN A 281 13.27 15.33 2.16
C ASN A 281 12.88 14.61 3.45
N THR A 282 13.70 13.68 3.92
CA THR A 282 13.47 12.94 5.16
C THR A 282 14.06 13.63 6.40
N VAL A 283 14.62 14.85 6.26
CA VAL A 283 15.26 15.63 7.33
C VAL A 283 16.27 14.78 8.13
N SER A 284 16.96 13.86 7.44
CA SER A 284 17.81 12.85 8.06
C SER A 284 19.24 13.35 8.21
N LEU A 285 19.49 14.17 9.23
CA LEU A 285 20.77 14.83 9.47
C LEU A 285 21.98 13.88 9.42
N GLY A 286 21.87 12.67 9.99
CA GLY A 286 22.95 11.68 10.01
C GLY A 286 23.27 11.03 8.65
N LEU A 287 22.44 11.25 7.64
CA LEU A 287 22.64 10.73 6.28
C LEU A 287 23.15 11.78 5.30
N ILE A 288 23.19 13.07 5.67
CA ILE A 288 23.58 14.16 4.76
C ILE A 288 25.04 14.04 4.37
N GLU A 289 25.95 14.06 5.34
CA GLU A 289 27.41 13.99 5.11
C GLU A 289 27.81 12.78 4.25
N PRO A 290 27.43 11.52 4.59
CA PRO A 290 27.86 10.38 3.78
C PRO A 290 27.29 10.40 2.35
N ARG A 291 26.04 10.85 2.16
CA ARG A 291 25.43 10.95 0.83
C ARG A 291 26.00 12.11 0.02
N PHE A 292 26.43 13.18 0.69
CA PHE A 292 27.09 14.31 0.08
C PHE A 292 28.48 13.94 -0.42
N ASP A 293 29.25 13.19 0.37
CA ASP A 293 30.58 12.73 0.00
C ASP A 293 30.54 11.83 -1.25
N ASP A 294 29.58 10.89 -1.29
CA ASP A 294 29.32 10.06 -2.47
C ASP A 294 29.02 10.90 -3.72
N LEU A 295 28.17 11.93 -3.58
CA LEU A 295 27.80 12.82 -4.68
C LEU A 295 28.99 13.63 -5.18
N VAL A 296 29.78 14.22 -4.29
CA VAL A 296 30.94 15.04 -4.66
C VAL A 296 32.00 14.20 -5.39
N ALA A 297 32.26 12.98 -4.93
CA ALA A 297 33.20 12.07 -5.60
C ALA A 297 32.75 11.70 -7.02
N ALA A 298 31.45 11.44 -7.20
CA ALA A 298 30.90 11.15 -8.52
C ALA A 298 30.86 12.40 -9.42
N LEU A 299 30.59 13.58 -8.83
CA LEU A 299 30.52 14.84 -9.54
C LEU A 299 31.89 15.34 -10.02
N SER A 300 32.95 15.18 -9.22
CA SER A 300 34.32 15.53 -9.63
C SER A 300 34.76 14.67 -10.82
N THR A 301 34.47 13.38 -10.75
CA THR A 301 34.72 12.42 -11.83
C THR A 301 33.99 12.81 -13.12
N PHE A 302 32.71 13.20 -13.03
CA PHE A 302 31.91 13.63 -14.17
C PHE A 302 32.42 14.95 -14.78
N CYS A 303 32.83 15.90 -13.95
CA CYS A 303 33.30 17.21 -14.40
C CYS A 303 34.76 17.20 -14.88
N HIS A 304 35.48 16.08 -14.76
CA HIS A 304 36.91 15.99 -15.06
C HIS A 304 37.73 17.12 -14.39
N ASP A 305 37.36 17.47 -13.16
CA ASP A 305 37.94 18.57 -12.38
C ASP A 305 37.88 19.96 -13.05
N ASN A 306 37.04 20.14 -14.08
CA ASN A 306 36.80 21.45 -14.68
C ASN A 306 36.00 22.34 -13.73
N LEU A 307 36.65 23.38 -13.20
CA LEU A 307 36.08 24.25 -12.18
C LEU A 307 34.80 24.96 -12.64
N ASP A 308 34.75 25.49 -13.86
CA ASP A 308 33.59 26.22 -14.38
C ASP A 308 32.38 25.29 -14.55
N THR A 309 32.62 24.09 -15.07
CA THR A 309 31.59 23.05 -15.19
C THR A 309 31.11 22.63 -13.80
N TYR A 310 32.04 22.45 -12.85
CA TYR A 310 31.73 22.07 -11.48
C TYR A 310 30.89 23.13 -10.76
N LYS A 311 31.21 24.43 -10.90
CA LYS A 311 30.42 25.53 -10.34
C LYS A 311 28.97 25.49 -10.81
N ILE A 312 28.78 25.27 -12.12
CA ILE A 312 27.44 25.21 -12.70
C ILE A 312 26.66 24.01 -12.15
N ARG A 313 27.29 22.84 -12.04
CA ARG A 313 26.66 21.66 -11.45
C ARG A 313 26.35 21.80 -9.97
N ALA A 314 27.25 22.42 -9.21
CA ALA A 314 27.02 22.66 -7.80
C ALA A 314 25.82 23.59 -7.59
N LYS A 315 25.68 24.65 -8.40
CA LYS A 315 24.50 25.53 -8.34
C LYS A 315 23.21 24.83 -8.77
N GLU A 316 23.28 23.96 -9.77
CA GLU A 316 22.15 23.11 -10.18
C GLU A 316 21.68 22.25 -9.01
N ILE A 317 22.61 21.59 -8.31
CA ILE A 317 22.32 20.78 -7.13
C ILE A 317 21.74 21.65 -6.00
N ALA A 318 22.33 22.82 -5.73
CA ALA A 318 21.81 23.75 -4.73
C ALA A 318 20.35 24.12 -5.01
N PHE A 319 20.01 24.41 -6.26
CA PHE A 319 18.64 24.70 -6.67
C PHE A 319 17.70 23.49 -6.46
N ILE A 320 18.11 22.28 -6.80
CA ILE A 320 17.30 21.07 -6.61
C ILE A 320 17.06 20.80 -5.11
N LEU A 321 18.07 21.02 -4.26
CA LEU A 321 17.94 20.86 -2.81
C LEU A 321 17.00 21.93 -2.21
N PHE A 322 17.09 23.17 -2.70
CA PHE A 322 16.14 24.24 -2.37
C PHE A 322 14.71 23.86 -2.74
N ASP A 323 14.48 23.39 -3.97
CA ASP A 323 13.15 22.97 -4.44
C ASP A 323 12.61 21.82 -3.57
N ALA A 324 13.44 20.80 -3.30
CA ALA A 324 13.09 19.71 -2.40
C ALA A 324 12.71 20.20 -0.99
N ALA A 325 13.43 21.19 -0.45
CA ALA A 325 13.12 21.78 0.85
C ALA A 325 11.78 22.55 0.84
N LEU A 326 11.47 23.30 -0.24
CA LEU A 326 10.18 23.97 -0.38
C LEU A 326 9.01 22.98 -0.38
N TYR A 327 9.15 21.82 -1.02
CA TYR A 327 8.13 20.76 -0.98
C TYR A 327 7.87 20.23 0.44
N GLN A 328 8.86 20.28 1.33
CA GLN A 328 8.72 19.92 2.74
C GLN A 328 8.22 21.07 3.62
N GLY A 329 7.87 22.22 3.02
CA GLY A 329 7.32 23.37 3.73
C GLY A 329 8.37 24.33 4.29
N ALA A 330 9.60 24.33 3.74
CA ALA A 330 10.59 25.34 4.07
C ALA A 330 10.06 26.76 3.77
N ASP A 331 10.47 27.73 4.57
CA ASP A 331 10.14 29.15 4.34
C ASP A 331 10.73 29.62 3.00
N TYR A 332 9.87 30.10 2.10
CA TYR A 332 10.27 30.50 0.76
C TYR A 332 11.25 31.69 0.79
N GLU A 333 10.94 32.75 1.54
CA GLU A 333 11.76 33.98 1.54
C GLU A 333 13.14 33.74 2.14
N GLY A 334 13.21 33.04 3.29
CA GLY A 334 14.46 32.68 3.94
C GLY A 334 15.31 31.72 3.10
N SER A 335 14.68 30.69 2.52
CA SER A 335 15.38 29.69 1.69
C SER A 335 15.89 30.30 0.37
N MET A 336 15.13 31.24 -0.22
CA MET A 336 15.53 31.92 -1.45
C MET A 336 16.78 32.78 -1.23
N LYS A 337 16.82 33.52 -0.12
CA LYS A 337 18.01 34.31 0.25
C LYS A 337 19.25 33.44 0.49
N GLN A 338 19.06 32.26 1.06
CA GLN A 338 20.15 31.28 1.24
C GLN A 338 20.64 30.70 -0.08
N LEU A 339 19.73 30.41 -1.01
CA LEU A 339 20.07 29.95 -2.34
C LEU A 339 20.91 30.99 -3.09
N GLU A 340 20.51 32.27 -3.06
CA GLU A 340 21.27 33.39 -3.64
C GLU A 340 22.67 33.49 -3.03
N THR A 341 22.75 33.45 -1.70
CA THR A 341 24.03 33.50 -0.96
C THR A 341 24.94 32.33 -1.31
N SER A 342 24.38 31.12 -1.43
CA SER A 342 25.14 29.93 -1.84
C SER A 342 25.63 30.05 -3.28
N GLY A 343 24.78 30.52 -4.19
CA GLY A 343 25.13 30.78 -5.59
C GLY A 343 26.32 31.74 -5.72
N ASP A 344 26.29 32.86 -5.00
CA ASP A 344 27.38 33.86 -4.98
C ASP A 344 28.69 33.28 -4.43
N ASN A 345 28.61 32.43 -3.40
CA ASN A 345 29.79 31.78 -2.83
C ASN A 345 30.39 30.77 -3.81
N ILE A 346 29.55 30.01 -4.52
CA ILE A 346 29.99 29.07 -5.56
C ILE A 346 30.66 29.82 -6.73
N ASP A 347 30.15 31.00 -7.12
CA ASP A 347 30.79 31.80 -8.17
C ASP A 347 32.18 32.30 -7.79
N LYS A 348 32.34 32.76 -6.55
CA LYS A 348 33.60 33.31 -6.03
C LYS A 348 34.64 32.24 -5.69
N ALA A 349 34.22 30.98 -5.58
CA ALA A 349 35.10 29.88 -5.21
C ALA A 349 36.21 29.65 -6.27
N ASN A 350 37.44 29.42 -5.82
CA ASN A 350 38.60 29.18 -6.68
C ASN A 350 39.05 27.72 -6.70
N SER A 351 38.39 26.85 -5.93
CA SER A 351 38.71 25.43 -5.82
C SER A 351 37.44 24.58 -5.68
N LEU A 352 37.53 23.29 -6.05
CA LEU A 352 36.43 22.35 -5.85
C LEU A 352 36.07 22.21 -4.37
N ALA A 353 37.07 22.29 -3.48
CA ALA A 353 36.88 22.23 -2.04
C ALA A 353 36.01 23.40 -1.52
N GLU A 354 36.25 24.63 -1.99
CA GLU A 354 35.42 25.80 -1.64
C GLU A 354 33.98 25.65 -2.14
N ILE A 355 33.80 25.11 -3.36
CA ILE A 355 32.47 24.84 -3.93
C ILE A 355 31.74 23.80 -3.08
N ASN A 356 32.41 22.70 -2.73
CA ASN A 356 31.84 21.64 -1.90
C ASN A 356 31.46 22.16 -0.52
N GLN A 357 32.28 23.01 0.09
CA GLN A 357 31.98 23.62 1.37
C GLN A 357 30.75 24.54 1.29
N ALA A 358 30.63 25.33 0.22
CA ALA A 358 29.46 26.19 0.01
C ALA A 358 28.17 25.38 -0.19
N LEU A 359 28.24 24.28 -0.93
CA LEU A 359 27.11 23.39 -1.21
C LEU A 359 26.69 22.57 0.02
N LEU A 360 27.65 22.03 0.77
CA LEU A 360 27.39 21.31 2.01
C LEU A 360 26.76 22.22 3.05
N LYS A 361 27.28 23.45 3.20
CA LYS A 361 26.71 24.46 4.08
C LYS A 361 25.25 24.77 3.72
N HIS A 362 24.96 25.00 2.44
CA HIS A 362 23.60 25.22 1.97
C HIS A 362 22.66 24.04 2.31
N THR A 363 23.15 22.81 2.13
CA THR A 363 22.40 21.59 2.47
C THR A 363 22.06 21.52 3.96
N HIS A 364 23.04 21.79 4.83
CA HIS A 364 22.80 21.84 6.28
C HIS A 364 21.84 22.95 6.68
N ASP A 365 21.99 24.15 6.11
CA ASP A 365 21.13 25.29 6.42
C ASP A 365 19.65 24.98 6.10
N LEU A 366 19.37 24.37 4.95
CA LEU A 366 18.03 23.92 4.56
C LEU A 366 17.47 22.87 5.54
N VAL A 367 18.24 21.84 5.86
CA VAL A 367 17.76 20.78 6.76
C VAL A 367 17.57 21.29 8.18
N ASN A 368 18.42 22.20 8.64
CA ASN A 368 18.28 22.82 9.96
C ASN A 368 16.99 23.65 10.03
N GLN A 369 16.66 24.43 8.99
CA GLN A 369 15.39 25.16 8.93
C GLN A 369 14.19 24.21 8.95
N LEU A 370 14.22 23.16 8.13
CA LEU A 370 13.19 22.13 8.11
C LEU A 370 13.04 21.44 9.47
N SER A 371 14.16 21.18 10.16
CA SER A 371 14.13 20.58 11.49
C SER A 371 13.51 21.50 12.53
N GLN A 372 13.80 22.80 12.48
CA GLN A 372 13.28 23.80 13.41
C GLN A 372 11.76 24.01 13.23
N GLN A 373 11.28 24.06 11.98
CA GLN A 373 9.85 24.16 11.68
C GLN A 373 9.08 22.87 11.98
N ASN A 374 9.70 21.69 11.86
CA ASN A 374 9.08 20.39 12.12
C ASN A 374 9.11 19.93 13.60
N SER A 375 9.67 20.73 14.52
CA SER A 375 9.94 20.35 15.91
C SER A 375 8.73 19.86 16.71
N GLN A 376 7.48 20.17 16.35
CA GLN A 376 6.30 19.61 17.05
C GLN A 376 5.73 18.35 16.39
N GLY A 377 5.89 18.18 15.07
CA GLY A 377 5.32 17.06 14.31
C GLY A 377 6.25 15.84 14.25
N VAL A 378 7.56 16.06 14.13
CA VAL A 378 8.57 14.99 14.06
C VAL A 378 8.86 14.41 15.44
N ASP A 379 8.93 15.25 16.48
CA ASP A 379 9.12 14.78 17.86
C ASP A 379 7.98 13.87 18.31
N ASN A 380 6.74 14.21 17.94
CA ASN A 380 5.58 13.38 18.24
C ASN A 380 5.60 12.05 17.46
N ARG A 381 5.99 12.08 16.17
CA ARG A 381 6.14 10.86 15.35
C ARG A 381 7.22 9.91 15.89
N ILE A 382 8.36 10.42 16.33
CA ILE A 382 9.42 9.60 16.93
C ILE A 382 8.89 8.93 18.21
N VAL A 383 8.16 9.66 19.04
CA VAL A 383 7.56 9.12 20.26
C VAL A 383 6.50 8.05 19.93
N GLU A 384 5.61 8.31 18.96
CA GLU A 384 4.61 7.35 18.49
C GLU A 384 5.25 6.07 17.93
N GLN A 385 6.35 6.18 17.18
CA GLN A 385 7.08 5.03 16.65
C GLN A 385 7.79 4.23 17.75
N ILE A 386 8.37 4.90 18.76
CA ILE A 386 8.92 4.23 19.94
C ILE A 386 7.81 3.48 20.69
N GLN A 387 6.64 4.09 20.89
CA GLN A 387 5.49 3.45 21.52
C GLN A 387 5.00 2.23 20.71
N ALA A 388 4.89 2.36 19.39
CA ALA A 388 4.48 1.27 18.50
C ALA A 388 5.48 0.10 18.50
N CYS A 389 6.79 0.38 18.54
CA CYS A 389 7.83 -0.64 18.67
C CYS A 389 7.69 -1.40 20.00
N ILE A 390 7.50 -0.68 21.12
CA ILE A 390 7.29 -1.28 22.43
C ILE A 390 6.01 -2.14 22.45
N LEU A 391 4.90 -1.64 21.92
CA LEU A 391 3.63 -2.37 21.88
C LEU A 391 3.68 -3.65 21.02
N SER A 392 4.48 -3.66 19.96
CA SER A 392 4.64 -4.84 19.09
C SER A 392 5.61 -5.88 19.67
N HIS A 393 6.56 -5.46 20.50
CA HIS A 393 7.68 -6.31 20.95
C HIS A 393 7.84 -6.42 22.48
N TYR A 394 6.89 -5.95 23.28
CA TYR A 394 7.01 -5.93 24.76
C TYR A 394 7.35 -7.29 25.39
N HIS A 395 6.91 -8.40 24.78
CA HIS A 395 7.13 -9.77 25.26
C HIS A 395 8.58 -10.26 25.07
N LYS A 396 9.40 -9.53 24.30
CA LYS A 396 10.81 -9.84 24.04
C LYS A 396 11.73 -8.97 24.89
N GLU A 397 13.01 -9.34 24.94
CA GLU A 397 14.06 -8.48 25.47
C GLU A 397 14.29 -7.32 24.51
N LEU A 398 13.92 -6.11 24.92
CA LEU A 398 14.07 -4.89 24.14
C LEU A 398 15.29 -4.12 24.63
N ASN A 399 16.25 -3.92 23.74
CA ASN A 399 17.36 -3.01 23.96
C ASN A 399 17.03 -1.64 23.33
N LEU A 400 17.37 -0.57 24.03
CA LEU A 400 17.20 0.80 23.55
C LEU A 400 17.95 1.06 22.24
N GLU A 401 19.10 0.43 22.01
CA GLU A 401 19.81 0.50 20.71
C GLU A 401 18.92 0.00 19.57
N THR A 402 18.30 -1.17 19.74
CA THR A 402 17.44 -1.78 18.71
C THR A 402 16.19 -0.94 18.44
N ILE A 403 15.65 -0.28 19.47
CA ILE A 403 14.52 0.65 19.31
C ILE A 403 14.97 1.88 18.50
N CYS A 404 16.15 2.42 18.81
CA CYS A 404 16.70 3.60 18.14
C CYS A 404 17.01 3.33 16.66
N GLU A 405 17.58 2.15 16.34
CA GLU A 405 17.84 1.71 14.97
C GLU A 405 16.55 1.55 14.15
N GLN A 406 15.51 0.96 14.74
CA GLN A 406 14.22 0.77 14.06
C GLN A 406 13.46 2.08 13.80
N VAL A 407 13.62 3.05 14.69
CA VAL A 407 12.95 4.37 14.61
C VAL A 407 13.80 5.38 13.82
N GLY A 408 15.09 5.13 13.62
CA GLY A 408 16.00 6.04 12.93
C GLY A 408 16.37 7.27 13.75
N THR A 409 16.57 7.11 15.07
CA THR A 409 16.91 8.22 15.99
C THR A 409 18.09 7.87 16.89
N SER A 410 18.75 8.87 17.47
CA SER A 410 19.85 8.64 18.42
C SER A 410 19.34 8.30 19.83
N ARG A 411 20.15 7.61 20.62
CA ARG A 411 19.80 7.21 22.01
C ARG A 411 19.47 8.40 22.91
N ALA A 412 20.27 9.46 22.81
CA ALA A 412 20.08 10.68 23.59
C ALA A 412 18.77 11.38 23.22
N GLN A 413 18.45 11.43 21.93
CA GLN A 413 17.22 12.03 21.41
C GLN A 413 15.98 11.21 21.80
N ALA A 414 16.03 9.88 21.64
CA ALA A 414 14.94 8.99 22.06
C ALA A 414 14.60 9.14 23.55
N ILE A 415 15.60 9.14 24.43
CA ILE A 415 15.39 9.28 25.88
C ILE A 415 14.79 10.66 26.20
N LYS A 416 15.35 11.72 25.62
CA LYS A 416 14.94 13.10 25.87
C LYS A 416 13.49 13.30 25.41
N LEU A 417 13.19 13.01 24.14
CA LEU A 417 11.87 13.22 23.55
C LEU A 417 10.81 12.36 24.23
N PHE A 418 11.10 11.08 24.47
CA PHE A 418 10.13 10.18 25.09
C PHE A 418 9.77 10.64 26.51
N LYS A 419 10.75 11.06 27.31
CA LYS A 419 10.50 11.55 28.68
C LYS A 419 9.77 12.90 28.68
N GLN A 420 10.14 13.80 27.78
CA GLN A 420 9.47 15.10 27.65
C GLN A 420 8.00 14.94 27.24
N HIS A 421 7.72 14.01 26.33
CA HIS A 421 6.38 13.85 25.75
C HIS A 421 5.45 12.95 26.57
N THR A 422 5.99 11.90 27.20
CA THR A 422 5.17 10.91 27.95
C THR A 422 5.23 11.10 29.47
N GLY A 423 6.14 11.94 29.96
CA GLY A 423 6.41 12.11 31.39
C GLY A 423 7.15 10.94 32.04
N GLN A 424 7.46 9.87 31.29
CA GLN A 424 8.07 8.65 31.80
C GLN A 424 9.25 8.18 30.95
N THR A 425 10.11 7.34 31.53
CA THR A 425 11.20 6.71 30.79
C THR A 425 10.67 5.56 29.92
N ILE A 426 11.41 5.22 28.86
CA ILE A 426 11.09 4.09 27.97
C ILE A 426 10.93 2.78 28.75
N ASN A 427 11.78 2.52 29.75
CA ASN A 427 11.68 1.33 30.60
C ASN A 427 10.45 1.33 31.51
N GLN A 428 10.05 2.50 32.03
CA GLN A 428 8.81 2.63 32.81
C GLN A 428 7.60 2.35 31.94
N TYR A 429 7.55 2.90 30.72
CA TYR A 429 6.48 2.64 29.77
C TYR A 429 6.41 1.18 29.34
N LEU A 430 7.55 0.55 29.02
CA LEU A 430 7.62 -0.89 28.74
C LEU A 430 7.07 -1.70 29.91
N THR A 431 7.44 -1.37 31.14
CA THR A 431 6.94 -2.05 32.34
C THR A 431 5.43 -1.90 32.47
N GLN A 432 4.90 -0.70 32.23
CA GLN A 432 3.46 -0.44 32.24
C GLN A 432 2.71 -1.30 31.21
N VAL A 433 3.17 -1.30 29.95
CA VAL A 433 2.58 -2.11 28.87
C VAL A 433 2.57 -3.60 29.23
N ARG A 434 3.68 -4.12 29.79
CA ARG A 434 3.76 -5.52 30.23
C ARG A 434 2.76 -5.85 31.33
N LEU A 435 2.60 -4.97 32.31
CA LEU A 435 1.65 -5.16 33.41
C LEU A 435 0.20 -5.08 32.93
N ASP A 436 -0.11 -4.17 32.02
CA ASP A 436 -1.46 -4.06 31.46
C ASP A 436 -1.84 -5.31 30.65
N LYS A 437 -0.89 -5.89 29.91
CA LYS A 437 -1.08 -7.20 29.26
C LYS A 437 -1.13 -8.37 30.25
N ALA A 438 -0.42 -8.28 31.36
CA ALA A 438 -0.45 -9.31 32.40
C ALA A 438 -1.83 -9.40 33.06
N LYS A 439 -2.53 -8.28 33.27
CA LYS A 439 -3.89 -8.27 33.86
C LYS A 439 -4.86 -9.20 33.14
N SER A 440 -4.87 -9.19 31.80
CA SER A 440 -5.76 -10.05 31.02
C SER A 440 -5.30 -11.51 30.99
N LEU A 441 -3.99 -11.75 30.94
CA LEU A 441 -3.44 -13.11 30.95
C LEU A 441 -3.61 -13.82 32.30
N LEU A 442 -3.55 -13.08 33.41
CA LEU A 442 -3.77 -13.63 34.75
C LEU A 442 -5.16 -14.23 34.94
N LEU A 443 -6.16 -13.86 34.12
CA LEU A 443 -7.51 -14.46 34.19
C LEU A 443 -7.55 -15.91 33.71
N VAL A 444 -6.62 -16.29 32.83
CA VAL A 444 -6.64 -17.55 32.10
C VAL A 444 -5.39 -18.40 32.28
N LYS A 445 -4.29 -17.83 32.80
CA LYS A 445 -2.99 -18.49 32.96
C LYS A 445 -2.44 -18.41 34.37
N SER A 446 -1.45 -19.25 34.69
CA SER A 446 -0.74 -19.15 35.96
C SER A 446 0.10 -17.87 36.05
N ILE A 447 0.43 -17.45 37.27
CA ILE A 447 1.29 -16.27 37.53
C ILE A 447 2.66 -16.44 36.86
N THR A 448 3.23 -17.65 36.95
CA THR A 448 4.54 -18.00 36.39
C THR A 448 4.55 -17.92 34.87
N GLU A 449 3.56 -18.52 34.20
CA GLU A 449 3.41 -18.45 32.74
C GLU A 449 3.19 -17.02 32.27
N THR A 450 2.31 -16.28 32.97
CA THR A 450 2.02 -14.88 32.63
C THR A 450 3.27 -14.02 32.71
N ALA A 451 4.11 -14.20 33.74
CA ALA A 451 5.35 -13.46 33.90
C ALA A 451 6.29 -13.64 32.70
N TYR A 452 6.50 -14.89 32.27
CA TYR A 452 7.36 -15.19 31.12
C TYR A 452 6.76 -14.66 29.81
N GLU A 453 5.45 -14.83 29.60
CA GLU A 453 4.77 -14.47 28.36
C GLU A 453 4.71 -12.95 28.12
N VAL A 454 4.64 -12.15 29.18
CA VAL A 454 4.74 -10.69 29.05
C VAL A 454 6.18 -10.19 29.02
N GLY A 455 7.18 -11.07 29.12
CA GLY A 455 8.59 -10.73 28.92
C GLY A 455 9.40 -10.47 30.19
N PHE A 456 8.96 -10.92 31.38
CA PHE A 456 9.80 -10.95 32.58
C PHE A 456 10.63 -12.23 32.64
N LYS A 457 11.93 -12.09 32.88
CA LYS A 457 12.85 -13.24 33.07
C LYS A 457 12.67 -13.95 34.41
N ASN A 458 12.11 -13.26 35.41
CA ASN A 458 11.97 -13.77 36.77
C ASN A 458 10.54 -13.52 37.29
N PRO A 459 9.75 -14.59 37.51
CA PRO A 459 8.38 -14.50 38.07
C PRO A 459 8.30 -13.83 39.45
N ALA A 460 9.31 -13.98 40.31
CA ALA A 460 9.34 -13.32 41.61
C ALA A 460 9.51 -11.81 41.45
N TYR A 461 10.38 -11.37 40.53
CA TYR A 461 10.54 -9.95 40.21
C TYR A 461 9.27 -9.36 39.59
N PHE A 462 8.61 -10.11 38.69
CA PHE A 462 7.30 -9.73 38.17
C PHE A 462 6.30 -9.47 39.29
N ALA A 463 6.18 -10.39 40.27
CA ALA A 463 5.25 -10.22 41.38
C ALA A 463 5.55 -8.97 42.23
N THR A 464 6.83 -8.66 42.47
CA THR A 464 7.24 -7.43 43.17
C THR A 464 6.84 -6.18 42.38
N VAL A 465 7.13 -6.15 41.07
CA VAL A 465 6.81 -5.02 40.19
C VAL A 465 5.30 -4.83 40.05
N PHE A 466 4.55 -5.92 39.90
CA PHE A 466 3.09 -5.92 39.82
C PHE A 466 2.47 -5.35 41.10
N LYS A 467 2.91 -5.82 42.28
CA LYS A 467 2.46 -5.29 43.58
C LYS A 467 2.79 -3.82 43.75
N LYS A 468 4.01 -3.42 43.37
CA LYS A 468 4.45 -2.02 43.49
C LYS A 468 3.59 -1.07 42.64
N GLN A 469 3.19 -1.50 41.44
CA GLN A 469 2.44 -0.65 40.51
C GLN A 469 0.93 -0.69 40.71
N LEU A 470 0.37 -1.83 41.16
CA LEU A 470 -1.08 -2.03 41.25
C LEU A 470 -1.60 -2.13 42.68
N GLY A 471 -0.72 -2.04 43.68
CA GLY A 471 -1.08 -2.10 45.11
C GLY A 471 -1.42 -3.49 45.63
N MET A 472 -1.51 -4.50 44.77
CA MET A 472 -1.87 -5.88 45.10
C MET A 472 -1.01 -6.88 44.34
N THR A 473 -0.79 -8.06 44.91
CA THR A 473 -0.03 -9.15 44.28
C THR A 473 -0.81 -9.76 43.11
N PRO A 474 -0.13 -10.41 42.14
CA PRO A 474 -0.81 -11.14 41.06
C PRO A 474 -1.80 -12.20 41.57
N SER A 475 -1.50 -12.84 42.71
CA SER A 475 -2.38 -13.85 43.33
C SER A 475 -3.64 -13.23 43.92
N GLU A 476 -3.52 -12.09 44.61
CA GLU A 476 -4.67 -11.32 45.09
C GLU A 476 -5.52 -10.82 43.92
N PHE A 477 -4.89 -10.34 42.83
CA PHE A 477 -5.58 -9.92 41.62
C PHE A 477 -6.37 -11.07 40.96
N GLN A 478 -5.79 -12.27 40.86
CA GLN A 478 -6.49 -13.46 40.34
C GLN A 478 -7.69 -13.88 41.17
N LYS A 479 -7.61 -13.73 42.50
CA LYS A 479 -8.72 -14.06 43.42
C LYS A 479 -9.86 -13.05 43.33
N LEU A 480 -9.59 -11.78 43.04
CA LEU A 480 -10.61 -10.75 42.89
C LEU A 480 -11.33 -10.81 41.53
N ALA A 481 -10.65 -11.30 40.49
CA ALA A 481 -11.19 -11.34 39.14
C ALA A 481 -11.91 -12.66 38.78
N LYS A 482 -11.86 -13.66 39.68
CA LYS A 482 -12.68 -14.87 39.66
C LYS A 482 -13.85 -14.68 40.61
#